data_AF-A0A4R2LJE7-F1
#
_entry.id   AF-A0A4R2LJE7-F1
#
_cell.length_a   1.000
_cell.length_b   1.000
_cell.length_c   1.000
_cell.angle_alpha   90.00
_cell.angle_beta   90.00
_cell.angle_gamma   90.00
#
_symmetry.space_group_name_H-M   'P 1'
#
loop_
_entity.id
_entity.type
_entity.pdbx_description
1 polymer ?
#
loop_
_entity_poly.entity_id
_entity_poly.type
_entity_poly.pdbx_seq_one_letter_code
_entity_poly.pdbx_strand_id
1 'polypeptide(L)'
;MSLIKCPECGKDVSNLSEKCIHCGYPLQGQLKYKSYKVIKKEKEEKRKKELEEKQEKLRSTLHCPYCGSLDVRRNMGFMGGHSLFVPSASIGKNWRCKNCGSYF
;
A
#
# COMPACT_ATOMS: atom_id res chain seq x y z
N MET A 1 -12.02 -34.28 -15.57
CA MET A 1 -11.04 -33.52 -16.37
C MET A 1 -11.70 -32.23 -16.81
N SER A 2 -11.11 -31.07 -16.50
CA SER A 2 -11.70 -29.78 -16.86
C SER A 2 -11.17 -29.35 -18.24
N LEU A 3 -12.06 -29.30 -19.23
CA LEU A 3 -11.79 -28.75 -20.55
C LEU A 3 -12.03 -27.23 -20.53
N ILE A 4 -11.12 -26.47 -21.13
CA ILE A 4 -11.25 -25.03 -21.36
C ILE A 4 -11.44 -24.76 -22.85
N LYS A 5 -12.27 -23.78 -23.18
CA LYS A 5 -12.40 -23.30 -24.55
C LYS A 5 -11.18 -22.47 -24.92
N CYS A 6 -10.55 -22.78 -26.05
CA CYS A 6 -9.49 -21.96 -26.58
C CYS A 6 -10.04 -20.58 -27.00
N PRO A 7 -9.42 -19.47 -26.58
CA PRO A 7 -9.90 -18.12 -26.91
C PRO A 7 -9.78 -17.79 -28.41
N GLU A 8 -8.92 -18.49 -29.15
CA GLU A 8 -8.72 -18.26 -30.60
C GLU A 8 -9.63 -19.14 -31.46
N CYS A 9 -9.67 -20.45 -31.18
CA CYS A 9 -10.37 -21.41 -32.05
C CYS A 9 -11.68 -21.94 -31.50
N GLY A 10 -12.05 -21.59 -30.25
CA GLY A 10 -13.31 -21.99 -29.62
C GLY A 10 -13.44 -23.48 -29.26
N LYS A 11 -12.48 -24.32 -29.66
CA LYS A 11 -12.45 -25.77 -29.38
C LYS A 11 -12.01 -26.07 -27.95
N ASP A 12 -12.42 -27.23 -27.45
CA ASP A 12 -12.10 -27.70 -26.12
C ASP A 12 -10.66 -28.20 -26.02
N VAL A 13 -9.93 -27.69 -25.04
CA VAL A 13 -8.52 -28.02 -24.77
C VAL A 13 -8.37 -28.34 -23.29
N SER A 14 -7.45 -29.24 -22.92
CA SER A 14 -7.14 -29.48 -21.51
C SER A 14 -6.61 -28.22 -20.83
N ASN A 15 -7.06 -27.93 -19.62
CA ASN A 15 -6.60 -26.78 -18.82
C ASN A 15 -5.08 -26.81 -18.56
N LEU A 16 -4.48 -28.02 -18.59
CA LEU A 16 -3.05 -28.25 -18.32
C LEU A 16 -2.15 -28.07 -19.56
N SER A 17 -2.73 -27.93 -20.76
CA SER A 17 -1.96 -27.88 -22.00
C SER A 17 -1.27 -26.53 -22.19
N GLU A 18 0.04 -26.54 -22.45
CA GLU A 18 0.84 -25.33 -22.67
C GLU A 18 0.38 -24.53 -23.89
N LYS A 19 -0.11 -25.24 -24.89
CA LYS A 19 -0.55 -24.73 -26.17
C LYS A 19 -1.81 -25.48 -26.62
N CYS A 20 -2.72 -24.79 -27.30
CA CYS A 20 -3.88 -25.39 -27.93
C CYS A 20 -3.44 -26.39 -29.01
N ILE A 21 -3.93 -27.62 -28.92
CA ILE A 21 -3.63 -28.68 -29.90
C ILE A 21 -4.20 -28.40 -31.30
N HIS A 22 -5.21 -27.53 -31.41
CA HIS A 22 -5.92 -27.29 -32.68
C HIS A 22 -5.41 -26.09 -33.48
N CYS A 23 -4.99 -25.01 -32.81
CA CYS A 23 -4.52 -23.79 -33.47
C CYS A 23 -3.10 -23.38 -33.08
N GLY A 24 -2.52 -24.01 -32.07
CA GLY A 24 -1.19 -23.67 -31.60
C GLY A 24 -1.12 -22.41 -30.71
N TYR A 25 -2.23 -21.96 -30.12
CA TYR A 25 -2.26 -20.79 -29.21
C TYR A 25 -1.68 -21.11 -27.83
N PRO A 26 -0.73 -20.31 -27.27
CA PRO A 26 -0.13 -20.56 -25.95
C PRO A 26 -1.11 -20.25 -24.79
N LEU A 27 -1.55 -21.27 -24.06
CA LEU A 27 -2.52 -21.16 -22.96
C LEU A 27 -1.85 -20.93 -21.60
N GLN A 28 -0.68 -21.55 -21.35
CA GLN A 28 0.06 -21.46 -20.07
C GLN A 28 0.38 -20.00 -19.69
N GLY A 29 0.75 -19.18 -20.69
CA GLY A 29 1.14 -17.78 -20.48
C GLY A 29 0.00 -16.93 -19.92
N GLN A 30 -1.22 -17.16 -20.40
CA GLN A 30 -2.40 -16.43 -19.93
C GLN A 30 -2.78 -16.78 -18.49
N LEU A 31 -2.68 -18.06 -18.12
CA LEU A 31 -2.96 -18.52 -16.76
C LEU A 31 -1.95 -17.96 -15.76
N LYS A 32 -0.65 -17.98 -16.10
CA LYS A 32 0.42 -17.38 -15.29
C LYS A 32 0.25 -15.87 -15.12
N TYR A 33 -0.14 -15.15 -16.17
CA TYR A 33 -0.38 -13.71 -16.07
C TYR A 33 -1.61 -13.39 -15.22
N LYS A 34 -2.71 -14.14 -15.37
CA LYS A 34 -3.91 -13.99 -14.53
C LYS A 34 -3.59 -14.21 -13.05
N SER A 35 -2.88 -15.29 -12.70
CA SER A 35 -2.51 -15.57 -11.31
C SER A 35 -1.59 -14.49 -10.74
N TYR A 36 -0.58 -14.05 -11.51
CA TYR A 36 0.29 -12.94 -11.11
C TYR A 36 -0.50 -11.63 -10.87
N LYS A 37 -1.47 -11.30 -11.73
CA LYS A 37 -2.30 -10.09 -11.62
C LYS A 37 -3.15 -10.11 -10.35
N VAL A 38 -3.68 -11.28 -9.96
CA VAL A 38 -4.42 -11.45 -8.70
C VAL A 38 -3.50 -11.21 -7.50
N ILE A 39 -2.35 -11.89 -7.45
CA ILE A 39 -1.37 -11.75 -6.35
C ILE A 39 -0.90 -10.29 -6.20
N LYS A 40 -0.68 -9.58 -7.31
CA LYS A 40 -0.28 -8.16 -7.29
C LYS A 40 -1.35 -7.27 -6.67
N LYS A 41 -2.63 -7.48 -7.02
CA LYS A 41 -3.76 -6.71 -6.46
C LYS A 41 -3.90 -6.95 -4.96
N GLU A 42 -3.84 -8.20 -4.52
CA GLU A 42 -3.94 -8.56 -3.09
C GLU A 42 -2.82 -7.92 -2.27
N LYS A 43 -1.59 -7.89 -2.78
CA LYS A 43 -0.44 -7.22 -2.13
C LYS A 43 -0.64 -5.71 -2.02
N GLU A 44 -1.17 -5.06 -3.05
CA GLU A 44 -1.44 -3.62 -3.03
C GLU A 44 -2.55 -3.27 -2.03
N GLU A 45 -3.62 -4.07 -2.00
CA GLU A 45 -4.73 -3.88 -1.06
C GLU A 45 -4.29 -4.07 0.40
N LYS A 46 -3.50 -5.11 0.69
CA LYS A 46 -2.90 -5.32 2.02
C LYS A 46 -2.04 -4.13 2.46
N ARG A 47 -1.19 -3.61 1.57
CA ARG A 47 -0.37 -2.43 1.84
C ARG A 47 -1.21 -1.18 2.13
N LYS A 48 -2.31 -0.97 1.42
CA LYS A 48 -3.22 0.17 1.67
C LYS A 48 -3.89 0.05 3.03
N LYS A 49 -4.42 -1.14 3.36
CA LYS A 49 -5.02 -1.44 4.67
C LYS A 49 -4.03 -1.22 5.82
N GLU A 50 -2.80 -1.69 5.69
CA GLU A 50 -1.76 -1.49 6.71
C GLU A 50 -1.37 -0.01 6.90
N LEU A 51 -1.36 0.79 5.82
CA LEU A 51 -1.07 2.23 5.89
C LEU A 51 -2.22 3.00 6.57
N GLU A 52 -3.45 2.64 6.24
CA GLU A 52 -4.67 3.23 6.82
C GLU A 52 -4.77 2.89 8.31
N GLU A 53 -4.53 1.63 8.70
CA GLU A 53 -4.47 1.21 10.10
C GLU A 53 -3.36 1.94 10.87
N LYS A 54 -2.16 2.10 10.28
CA LYS A 54 -1.07 2.90 10.90
C LYS A 54 -1.45 4.37 11.06
N GLN A 55 -2.13 4.95 10.07
CA GLN A 55 -2.60 6.34 10.13
C GLN A 55 -3.70 6.52 11.19
N GLU A 56 -4.64 5.57 11.28
CA GLU A 56 -5.70 5.57 12.28
C GLU A 56 -5.14 5.40 13.69
N LYS A 57 -4.20 4.47 13.90
CA LYS A 57 -3.50 4.27 15.17
C LYS A 57 -2.71 5.52 15.58
N LEU A 58 -2.08 6.19 14.62
CA LEU A 58 -1.41 7.47 14.87
C LEU A 58 -2.42 8.55 15.25
N ARG A 59 -3.56 8.65 14.54
CA ARG A 59 -4.61 9.64 14.80
C ARG A 59 -5.26 9.42 16.18
N SER A 60 -5.50 8.18 16.57
CA SER A 60 -6.06 7.84 17.89
C SER A 60 -5.06 8.05 19.05
N THR A 61 -3.75 7.97 18.79
CA THR A 61 -2.73 8.30 19.79
C THR A 61 -2.51 9.81 19.93
N LEU A 62 -2.70 10.58 18.85
CA LEU A 62 -2.42 12.01 18.81
C LEU A 62 -3.63 12.87 19.20
N HIS A 63 -3.87 12.98 20.50
CA HIS A 63 -4.84 13.92 21.06
C HIS A 63 -4.14 15.07 21.80
N CYS A 64 -4.67 16.28 21.67
CA CYS A 64 -4.23 17.39 22.50
C CYS A 64 -4.71 17.20 23.95
N PRO A 65 -3.82 17.19 24.96
CA PRO A 65 -4.21 16.96 26.36
C PRO A 65 -5.04 18.11 26.95
N TYR A 66 -5.00 19.30 26.34
CA TYR A 66 -5.68 20.49 26.86
C TYR A 66 -7.10 20.69 26.31
N CYS A 67 -7.36 20.25 25.07
CA CYS A 67 -8.66 20.49 24.41
C CYS A 67 -9.24 19.26 23.70
N GLY A 68 -8.54 18.12 23.69
CA GLY A 68 -8.99 16.88 23.06
C GLY A 68 -9.02 16.88 21.53
N SER A 69 -8.61 17.96 20.85
CA SER A 69 -8.65 18.01 19.39
C SER A 69 -7.67 17.03 18.75
N LEU A 70 -8.10 16.41 17.66
CA LEU A 70 -7.29 15.55 16.78
C LEU A 70 -6.40 16.34 15.80
N ASP A 71 -6.65 17.65 15.68
CA ASP A 71 -5.97 18.54 14.72
C ASP A 71 -4.67 19.12 15.28
N VAL A 72 -3.65 18.26 15.35
CA VAL A 72 -2.33 18.61 15.87
C VAL A 72 -1.31 18.57 14.74
N ARG A 73 -0.57 19.67 14.53
CA ARG A 73 0.46 19.77 13.51
C ARG A 73 1.81 19.56 14.16
N ARG A 74 2.59 18.61 13.63
CA ARG A 74 4.01 18.51 13.98
C ARG A 74 4.71 19.75 13.42
N ASN A 75 5.35 20.54 14.27
CA ASN A 75 6.21 21.60 13.81
C ASN A 75 7.46 20.92 13.22
N MET A 76 7.49 20.74 11.89
CA MET A 76 8.71 20.34 11.20
C MET A 76 9.65 21.53 11.26
N GLY A 77 10.58 21.52 12.22
CA GLY A 77 11.79 22.31 12.13
C GLY A 77 12.43 22.01 10.77
N PHE A 78 12.65 23.06 10.00
CA PHE A 78 13.19 23.05 8.66
C PHE A 78 14.57 22.38 8.64
N MET A 79 14.64 21.07 8.38
CA MET A 79 15.89 20.37 8.04
C MET A 79 16.16 20.57 6.55
N GLY A 80 16.52 21.80 6.19
CA GLY A 80 17.12 22.10 4.90
C GLY A 80 18.58 21.66 4.91
N GLY A 81 18.98 20.92 3.87
CA GLY A 81 20.31 20.88 3.25
C GLY A 81 21.58 20.89 4.11
N HIS A 82 22.48 19.95 3.80
CA HIS A 82 23.90 19.90 4.15
C HIS A 82 24.28 19.53 5.59
N SER A 83 24.79 18.30 5.69
CA SER A 83 25.91 17.77 6.50
C SER A 83 26.71 18.71 7.42
N LEU A 84 26.08 19.47 8.30
CA LEU A 84 26.77 20.17 9.38
C LEU A 84 26.17 19.77 10.74
N PHE A 85 27.04 19.14 11.51
CA PHE A 85 26.92 18.76 12.91
C PHE A 85 26.19 19.83 13.75
N VAL A 86 24.99 19.52 14.21
CA VAL A 86 24.33 20.23 15.32
C VAL A 86 24.03 19.20 16.42
N PRO A 87 24.54 19.40 17.64
CA PRO A 87 24.48 18.42 18.72
C PRO A 87 23.08 18.34 19.33
N SER A 88 22.77 17.14 19.81
CA SER A 88 21.63 16.77 20.66
C SER A 88 21.18 17.86 21.65
N ALA A 89 19.92 18.36 21.53
CA ALA A 89 19.12 18.84 22.67
C ALA A 89 17.64 19.17 22.41
N SER A 90 17.08 18.97 21.20
CA SER A 90 15.63 19.18 20.98
C SER A 90 15.03 18.26 19.91
N ILE A 91 15.43 16.99 19.95
CA ILE A 91 14.77 15.90 19.24
C ILE A 91 13.74 15.32 20.23
N GLY A 92 12.57 15.93 20.30
CA GLY A 92 11.52 15.41 21.16
C GLY A 92 10.37 16.39 21.36
N LYS A 93 9.33 16.23 20.53
CA LYS A 93 7.98 16.79 20.73
C LYS A 93 7.87 18.31 20.56
N ASN A 94 7.51 18.71 19.34
CA ASN A 94 6.99 20.05 19.08
C ASN A 94 5.69 19.90 18.28
N TRP A 95 4.63 19.38 18.92
CA TRP A 95 3.30 19.36 18.33
C TRP A 95 2.57 20.63 18.73
N ARG A 96 2.03 21.33 17.74
CA ARG A 96 1.16 22.47 17.97
C ARG A 96 -0.27 22.06 17.66
N CYS A 97 -1.15 22.21 18.65
CA CYS A 97 -2.58 22.09 18.43
C CYS A 97 -3.09 23.25 17.56
N LYS A 98 -3.83 22.97 16.49
CA LYS A 98 -4.45 24.02 15.66
C LYS A 98 -5.69 24.63 16.29
N ASN A 99 -6.35 23.90 17.19
CA ASN A 99 -7.62 24.33 17.80
C ASN A 99 -7.39 25.29 18.98
N CYS A 100 -6.52 24.92 19.93
CA CYS A 100 -6.22 25.77 21.11
C CYS A 100 -4.87 26.49 21.03
N GLY A 101 -4.02 26.18 20.04
CA GLY A 101 -2.70 26.80 19.89
C GLY A 101 -1.62 26.30 20.86
N SER A 102 -1.93 25.39 21.80
CA SER A 102 -0.99 24.85 22.78
C SER A 102 0.09 23.97 22.13
N TYR A 103 1.28 23.94 22.73
CA TYR A 103 2.38 23.04 22.37
C TYR A 103 2.47 21.84 23.32
N PHE A 104 2.75 20.64 22.79
CA PHE A 104 2.98 19.41 23.58
C PHE A 104 3.77 18.33 22.82
#